data_AF-A0A3M2BWJ2-F1
#
_entry.id   AF-A0A3M2BWJ2-F1
#
_cell.length_a   1.000
_cell.length_b   1.000
_cell.length_c   1.000
_cell.angle_alpha   90.00
_cell.angle_beta   90.00
_cell.angle_gamma   90.00
#
_symmetry.space_group_name_H-M   'P 1'
#
loop_
_entity.id
_entity.type
_entity.pdbx_description
1 polymer ?
#
loop_
_entity_poly.entity_id
_entity_poly.type
_entity_poly.pdbx_seq_one_letter_code
_entity_poly.pdbx_strand_id
1 'polypeptide(L)'
;CHLNTCPTGVTTHNRRLQRGLVVEDKAERVANYARRINQDIHMIAHSCGLNDAREFNRHHVRIVQQAGKSVLLSDLYPYPPGIKLEP
;
A
#
# COMPACT_ATOMS: atom_id res chain seq x y z
N CYS A 1 -4.61 -3.00 -21.28
CA CYS A 1 -4.47 -1.53 -21.44
C CYS A 1 -3.94 -1.14 -22.82
N HIS A 2 -2.77 -1.63 -23.24
CA HIS A 2 -2.08 -1.20 -24.47
C HIS A 2 -2.88 -1.31 -25.78
N LEU A 3 -3.89 -2.18 -25.85
CA LEU A 3 -4.73 -2.36 -27.05
C LEU A 3 -5.87 -1.34 -27.19
N ASN A 4 -6.02 -0.37 -26.28
CA ASN A 4 -7.10 0.64 -26.32
C ASN A 4 -8.54 0.06 -26.24
N THR A 5 -8.70 -1.20 -25.85
CA THR A 5 -9.98 -1.94 -25.81
C THR A 5 -10.46 -2.25 -24.40
N CYS A 6 -10.07 -1.44 -23.40
CA CYS A 6 -10.45 -1.66 -22.00
C CYS A 6 -11.99 -1.67 -21.84
N PRO A 7 -12.60 -2.80 -21.41
CA PRO A 7 -14.06 -2.91 -21.32
C PRO A 7 -14.64 -2.07 -20.18
N THR A 8 -13.84 -1.74 -19.16
CA THR A 8 -14.26 -0.93 -18.02
C THR A 8 -14.11 0.57 -18.25
N GLY A 9 -13.63 0.98 -19.43
CA GLY A 9 -13.51 2.39 -19.83
C GLY A 9 -12.31 3.14 -19.25
N VAL A 10 -11.45 2.50 -18.43
CA VAL A 10 -10.34 3.18 -17.74
C VAL A 10 -9.23 3.59 -18.71
N THR A 11 -8.72 2.64 -19.50
CA THR A 11 -7.61 2.90 -20.43
C THR A 11 -8.09 2.76 -21.87
N THR A 12 -8.92 3.70 -22.32
CA THR A 12 -9.39 3.76 -23.72
C THR A 12 -9.70 5.18 -24.17
N HIS A 13 -9.42 5.48 -25.44
CA HIS A 13 -9.85 6.69 -26.14
C HIS A 13 -11.17 6.48 -26.91
N ASN A 14 -11.68 5.25 -26.97
CA ASN A 14 -12.95 4.96 -27.65
C ASN A 14 -14.11 5.45 -26.77
N ARG A 15 -14.84 6.48 -27.23
CA ARG A 15 -15.98 7.07 -26.50
C ARG A 15 -17.07 6.06 -26.13
N ARG A 16 -17.25 4.99 -26.91
CA ARG A 16 -18.22 3.92 -26.59
C ARG A 16 -17.77 3.14 -25.35
N LEU A 17 -16.48 2.84 -25.24
CA LEU A 17 -15.92 2.07 -24.13
C LEU A 17 -15.76 2.92 -22.86
N GLN A 18 -15.46 4.21 -22.99
CA GLN A 18 -15.39 5.14 -21.86
C GLN A 18 -16.68 5.21 -21.05
N ARG A 19 -17.85 4.94 -21.66
CA ARG A 19 -19.14 4.83 -20.95
C ARG A 19 -19.15 3.75 -19.86
N GLY A 20 -18.23 2.79 -19.90
CA GLY A 20 -18.05 1.82 -18.82
C GLY A 20 -17.40 2.41 -17.55
N LEU A 21 -16.88 3.64 -17.62
CA LEU A 21 -16.38 4.41 -16.47
C LEU A 21 -17.48 5.32 -15.93
N VAL A 22 -18.35 4.74 -15.09
CA VAL A 22 -19.35 5.49 -14.32
C VAL A 22 -18.66 6.15 -13.13
N VAL A 23 -18.54 7.48 -13.16
CA VAL A 23 -17.74 8.24 -12.18
C VAL A 23 -18.41 8.20 -10.81
N GLU A 24 -19.72 8.34 -10.77
CA GLU A 24 -20.52 8.43 -9.55
C GLU A 24 -20.39 7.16 -8.71
N ASP A 25 -20.48 5.98 -9.34
CA ASP A 25 -20.27 4.68 -8.69
C ASP A 25 -18.79 4.46 -8.30
N LYS A 26 -17.87 4.63 -9.27
CA LYS A 26 -16.47 4.26 -9.02
C LYS A 26 -15.76 5.21 -8.05
N ALA A 27 -16.17 6.47 -7.95
CA ALA A 27 -15.63 7.40 -6.96
C ALA A 27 -15.90 6.92 -5.54
N GLU A 28 -17.12 6.45 -5.25
CA GLU A 28 -17.47 5.91 -3.93
C GLU A 28 -16.62 4.68 -3.62
N ARG A 29 -16.46 3.77 -4.59
CA ARG A 29 -15.63 2.58 -4.44
C ARG A 29 -14.17 2.90 -4.15
N VAL A 30 -13.60 3.90 -4.83
CA VAL A 30 -12.23 4.37 -4.58
C VAL A 30 -12.11 4.98 -3.19
N ALA A 31 -13.07 5.80 -2.77
CA ALA A 31 -13.08 6.38 -1.44
C ALA A 31 -13.17 5.31 -0.34
N ASN A 32 -14.03 4.31 -0.52
CA ASN A 32 -14.16 3.20 0.41
C ASN A 32 -12.90 2.34 0.47
N TYR A 33 -12.27 2.07 -0.66
CA TYR A 33 -10.98 1.38 -0.72
C TYR A 33 -9.90 2.15 0.07
N ALA A 34 -9.75 3.46 -0.18
CA ALA A 34 -8.74 4.27 0.51
C ALA A 34 -8.97 4.30 2.04
N ARG A 35 -10.22 4.48 2.48
CA ARG A 35 -10.57 4.45 3.92
C ARG A 35 -10.24 3.09 4.53
N ARG A 36 -10.58 2.00 3.84
CA ARG A 36 -10.35 0.65 4.36
C ARG A 36 -8.87 0.31 4.46
N ILE A 37 -8.08 0.64 3.45
CA ILE A 37 -6.63 0.46 3.49
C ILE A 37 -6.01 1.22 4.67
N ASN A 38 -6.41 2.48 4.90
CA ASN A 38 -5.90 3.23 6.05
C ASN A 38 -6.26 2.54 7.37
N GLN A 39 -7.52 2.11 7.54
CA GLN A 39 -7.95 1.38 8.74
C GLN A 39 -7.15 0.09 8.96
N ASP A 40 -6.98 -0.71 7.91
CA ASP A 40 -6.27 -1.99 8.00
C ASP A 40 -4.78 -1.77 8.34
N ILE A 41 -4.12 -0.76 7.77
CA ILE A 41 -2.72 -0.43 8.09
C ILE A 41 -2.60 0.09 9.54
N HIS A 42 -3.52 0.96 10.00
CA HIS A 42 -3.53 1.42 11.40
C HIS A 42 -3.73 0.27 12.37
N MET A 43 -4.59 -0.70 12.05
CA MET A 43 -4.76 -1.91 12.87
C MET A 43 -3.46 -2.70 13.00
N ILE A 44 -2.70 -2.85 11.91
CA ILE A 44 -1.38 -3.51 11.95
C ILE A 44 -0.40 -2.70 12.81
N ALA A 45 -0.36 -1.36 12.65
CA ALA A 45 0.49 -0.47 13.45
C ALA A 45 0.23 -0.63 14.95
N HIS A 46 -1.03 -0.56 15.37
CA HIS A 46 -1.42 -0.76 16.76
C HIS A 46 -1.09 -2.17 17.28
N SER A 47 -1.22 -3.19 16.43
CA SER A 47 -0.83 -4.57 16.78
C SER A 47 0.68 -4.70 17.01
N CYS A 48 1.48 -3.84 16.36
CA CYS A 48 2.93 -3.74 16.57
C CYS A 48 3.33 -2.77 17.70
N GLY A 49 2.36 -2.20 18.43
CA GLY A 49 2.62 -1.26 19.53
C GLY A 49 2.84 0.19 19.10
N LEU A 50 2.48 0.55 17.87
CA LEU A 50 2.60 1.91 17.32
C LEU A 50 1.26 2.66 17.44
N ASN A 51 1.31 3.98 17.52
CA ASN A 51 0.14 4.85 17.51
C ASN A 51 -0.30 5.23 16.08
N ASP A 52 0.63 5.27 15.13
CA ASP A 52 0.37 5.63 13.75
C ASP A 52 1.18 4.75 12.77
N ALA A 53 0.61 4.49 11.59
CA ALA A 53 1.28 3.74 10.54
C ALA A 53 2.60 4.38 10.06
N ARG A 54 2.77 5.69 10.24
CA ARG A 54 3.98 6.43 9.84
C ARG A 54 5.17 6.18 10.76
N GLU A 55 4.95 5.61 11.94
CA GLU A 55 6.00 5.23 12.90
C GLU A 55 6.71 3.92 12.51
N PHE A 56 6.18 3.20 11.50
CA PHE A 56 6.87 2.03 10.96
C PHE A 56 8.27 2.40 10.46
N ASN A 57 9.24 1.56 10.81
CA ASN A 57 10.63 1.71 10.43
C ASN A 57 11.25 0.32 10.25
N ARG A 58 12.50 0.25 9.79
CA ARG A 58 13.13 -1.03 9.44
C ARG A 58 13.28 -2.02 10.61
N HIS A 59 13.18 -1.56 11.87
CA HIS A 59 13.22 -2.44 13.05
C HIS A 59 11.91 -3.20 13.26
N HIS A 60 10.80 -2.72 12.68
CA HIS A 60 9.47 -3.35 12.79
C HIS A 60 9.24 -4.46 11.76
N VAL A 61 10.17 -4.68 10.82
CA VAL A 61 9.99 -5.61 9.69
C VAL A 61 11.01 -6.74 9.75
N ARG A 62 10.53 -7.98 9.61
CA ARG A 62 11.38 -9.17 9.42
C ARG A 62 11.18 -9.75 8.02
N ILE A 63 12.27 -10.06 7.34
CA ILE A 63 12.27 -10.75 6.05
C ILE A 63 12.43 -12.24 6.28
N VAL A 64 11.44 -13.02 5.86
CA VAL A 64 11.47 -14.48 5.92
C VAL A 64 12.42 -15.00 4.83
N GLN A 65 13.40 -15.77 5.25
CA GLN A 65 14.37 -16.44 4.38
C GLN A 65 14.05 -17.92 4.23
N GLN A 66 14.78 -18.59 3.34
CA GLN A 66 14.72 -20.03 3.21
C GLN A 66 15.12 -20.73 4.51
N ALA A 67 14.70 -21.99 4.66
CA ALA A 67 15.00 -22.83 5.82
C ALA A 67 14.52 -22.24 7.17
N GLY A 68 13.41 -21.49 7.18
CA GLY A 68 12.74 -21.03 8.39
C GLY A 68 13.47 -19.91 9.15
N LYS A 69 14.51 -19.33 8.58
CA LYS A 69 15.21 -18.18 9.17
C LYS A 69 14.48 -16.89 8.83
N SER A 70 14.64 -15.88 9.69
CA SER A 70 14.23 -14.51 9.36
C SER A 70 15.28 -13.52 9.87
N VAL A 71 15.45 -12.43 9.13
CA VAL A 71 16.40 -11.36 9.44
C VAL A 71 15.65 -10.03 9.56
N LEU A 72 16.10 -9.13 10.42
CA LEU A 72 15.51 -7.80 10.51
C LEU A 72 15.84 -7.00 9.25
N LEU A 73 14.90 -6.18 8.80
CA LEU A 73 15.12 -5.29 7.65
C LEU A 73 16.19 -4.23 7.96
N SER A 74 16.33 -3.83 9.23
CA SER A 74 17.39 -2.92 9.70
C SER A 74 18.79 -3.51 9.54
N ASP A 75 18.94 -4.83 9.65
CA ASP A 75 20.23 -5.50 9.52
C ASP A 75 20.63 -5.63 8.04
N LEU A 76 19.66 -5.93 7.18
CA LEU A 76 19.86 -6.00 5.73
C LEU A 76 20.12 -4.62 5.11
N TYR A 77 19.40 -3.61 5.59
CA TYR A 77 19.49 -2.24 5.11
C TYR A 77 19.59 -1.29 6.31
N PRO A 78 20.80 -1.08 6.87
CA PRO A 78 20.97 -0.16 7.98
C PRO A 78 20.71 1.29 7.55
N TYR A 79 20.29 2.11 8.51
CA TYR A 79 20.19 3.55 8.29
C TYR A 79 21.60 4.18 8.30
N PRO A 80 21.81 5.27 7.53
CA PRO A 80 23.03 6.05 7.62
C PRO A 80 23.29 6.53 9.06
N PRO A 81 24.56 6.65 9.48
CA PRO A 81 24.90 7.22 10.78
C PRO A 81 24.30 8.61 10.97
N GLY A 82 23.74 8.88 12.15
CA GLY A 82 23.21 10.21 12.52
C GLY A 82 21.71 10.43 12.29
N ILE A 83 20.99 9.48 11.68
CA ILE A 83 19.52 9.52 11.65
C ILE A 83 18.99 9.04 13.01
N LYS A 84 18.38 9.93 13.79
CA LYS A 84 17.52 9.54 14.91
C LYS A 84 16.18 9.13 14.36
N LEU A 85 15.85 7.85 14.51
CA LEU A 85 14.48 7.39 14.30
C LEU A 85 13.75 7.73 15.60
N GLU A 86 12.93 8.78 15.58
CA GLU A 86 11.98 8.97 16.67
C GLU A 86 10.94 7.85 16.62
N PRO A 87 10.52 7.33 17.79
CA PRO A 87 9.46 6.34 17.86
C PRO A 87 8.14 6.88 17.31
#